data_AF-W5W158-F1
#
_entry.id   AF-W5W158-F1
#
_cell.length_a   1.000
_cell.length_b   1.000
_cell.length_c   1.000
_cell.angle_alpha   90.00
_cell.angle_beta   90.00
_cell.angle_gamma   90.00
#
_symmetry.space_group_name_H-M   'P 1'
#
loop_
_entity.id
_entity.type
_entity.pdbx_description
1 polymer ?
#
loop_
_entity_poly.entity_id
_entity_poly.type
_entity_poly.pdbx_seq_one_letter_code
_entity_poly.pdbx_strand_id
1 'polypeptide(L)'
;MPEFNATHDPVFVGREMATINTWAHDGSGGYTKGALQVAPDRLPTLKAGWIAAQEEFLSIKRDSHWLRSVGAPGNDEVSKQAVKNLGRMAGDEEGFLGKTLDDCVAYCQHVIDEVDKTMKMYKVADTSAEIKFKM
;
A
#
# COMPACT_ATOMS: atom_id res chain seq x y z
N MET A 1 -24.08 -20.73 -33.85
CA MET A 1 -22.87 -20.86 -33.02
C MET A 1 -21.97 -19.69 -33.37
N PRO A 2 -21.73 -18.71 -32.50
CA PRO A 2 -20.83 -17.62 -32.79
C PRO A 2 -19.41 -17.99 -32.39
N GLU A 3 -18.50 -17.81 -33.35
CA GLU A 3 -17.06 -18.02 -33.24
C GLU A 3 -16.44 -17.04 -32.24
N PHE A 4 -15.62 -17.58 -31.34
CA PHE A 4 -14.83 -16.83 -30.38
C PHE A 4 -13.74 -16.07 -31.16
N ASN A 5 -13.99 -14.83 -31.53
CA ASN A 5 -12.98 -13.95 -32.08
C ASN A 5 -12.07 -13.50 -30.93
N ALA A 6 -10.96 -14.22 -30.74
CA ALA A 6 -9.88 -13.82 -29.86
C ALA A 6 -9.30 -12.51 -30.40
N THR A 7 -9.83 -11.39 -29.92
CA THR A 7 -9.20 -10.08 -30.04
C THR A 7 -7.75 -10.23 -29.63
N HIS A 8 -6.86 -10.03 -30.60
CA HIS A 8 -5.43 -9.91 -30.39
C HIS A 8 -5.18 -8.90 -29.28
N ASP A 9 -4.89 -9.39 -28.07
CA ASP A 9 -4.08 -8.62 -27.15
C ASP A 9 -2.76 -8.35 -27.87
N PRO A 10 -2.34 -7.08 -28.03
CA PRO A 10 -1.04 -6.80 -28.60
C PRO A 10 0.00 -7.46 -27.68
N VAL A 11 0.68 -8.48 -28.21
CA VAL A 11 1.86 -9.07 -27.60
C VAL A 11 2.83 -7.91 -27.36
N PHE A 12 3.01 -7.51 -26.09
CA PHE A 12 3.96 -6.49 -25.67
C PHE A 12 5.38 -7.04 -25.87
N VAL A 13 5.86 -6.99 -27.11
CA VAL A 13 7.25 -7.30 -27.45
C VAL A 13 8.13 -6.15 -26.95
N GLY A 14 8.87 -6.38 -25.87
CA GLY A 14 10.10 -5.64 -25.56
C GLY A 14 10.02 -4.35 -24.72
N ARG A 15 9.12 -4.25 -23.73
CA ARG A 15 9.28 -3.24 -22.66
C ARG A 15 9.90 -3.88 -21.42
N GLU A 16 11.04 -3.37 -20.96
CA GLU A 16 11.63 -3.78 -19.69
C GLU A 16 10.61 -3.55 -18.57
N MET A 17 10.22 -4.62 -17.87
CA MET A 17 9.26 -4.56 -16.78
C MET A 17 9.95 -4.11 -15.49
N ALA A 18 9.36 -3.12 -14.83
CA ALA A 18 9.80 -2.64 -13.53
C ALA A 18 9.47 -3.69 -12.46
N THR A 19 10.46 -4.03 -11.64
CA THR A 19 10.29 -4.99 -10.55
C THR A 19 10.16 -4.25 -9.23
N ILE A 20 9.01 -4.36 -8.57
CA ILE A 20 8.75 -3.77 -7.25
C ILE A 20 8.80 -4.87 -6.20
N ASN A 21 9.73 -4.77 -5.25
CA ASN A 21 9.78 -5.70 -4.14
C ASN A 21 8.67 -5.36 -3.15
N THR A 22 7.90 -6.37 -2.74
CA THR A 22 6.70 -6.20 -1.92
C THR A 22 6.53 -7.40 -0.98
N TRP A 23 5.66 -7.32 0.01
CA TRP A 23 5.37 -8.43 0.93
C TRP A 23 3.89 -8.77 0.83
N ALA A 24 3.56 -10.01 0.53
CA ALA A 24 2.19 -10.50 0.49
C ALA A 24 1.90 -11.32 1.75
N HIS A 25 0.72 -11.12 2.33
CA HIS A 25 0.22 -11.99 3.38
C HIS A 25 -0.03 -13.39 2.78
N ASP A 26 0.55 -14.43 3.38
CA ASP A 26 0.49 -15.80 2.84
C ASP A 26 -0.82 -16.54 3.14
N GLY A 27 -1.73 -15.92 3.89
CA GLY A 27 -3.03 -16.48 4.27
C GLY A 27 -3.00 -17.33 5.55
N SER A 28 -1.81 -17.58 6.10
CA SER A 28 -1.56 -18.42 7.28
C SER A 28 -0.95 -17.65 8.47
N GLY A 29 -0.93 -16.31 8.38
CA GLY A 29 -0.39 -15.43 9.42
C GLY A 29 1.08 -15.06 9.23
N GLY A 30 1.68 -15.42 8.08
CA GLY A 30 3.03 -15.01 7.70
C GLY A 30 3.04 -14.00 6.54
N TYR A 31 4.21 -13.39 6.32
CA TYR A 31 4.47 -12.51 5.19
C TYR A 31 5.52 -13.15 4.30
N THR A 32 5.21 -13.30 3.02
CA THR A 32 6.17 -13.78 2.01
C THR A 32 6.63 -12.62 1.15
N LYS A 33 7.95 -12.51 0.95
CA LYS A 33 8.52 -11.54 0.03
C LYS A 33 8.15 -11.91 -1.41
N GLY A 34 7.52 -10.97 -2.11
CA GLY A 34 7.13 -11.08 -3.50
C GLY A 34 7.73 -9.98 -4.36
N ALA A 35 7.55 -10.12 -5.67
CA ALA A 35 7.95 -9.13 -6.65
C ALA A 35 6.78 -8.88 -7.61
N LEU A 36 6.36 -7.62 -7.74
CA LEU A 36 5.36 -7.19 -8.69
C LEU A 36 6.05 -6.70 -9.97
N GLN A 37 5.63 -7.21 -11.13
CA GLN A 37 6.09 -6.71 -12.42
C GLN A 37 5.13 -5.66 -12.95
N VAL A 38 5.64 -4.46 -13.24
CA VAL A 38 4.84 -3.31 -13.62
C VAL A 38 5.46 -2.65 -14.84
N ALA A 39 4.65 -2.27 -15.83
CA ALA A 39 5.17 -1.50 -16.95
C ALA A 39 5.66 -0.10 -16.46
N PRO A 40 6.84 0.40 -16.89
CA PRO A 40 7.39 1.66 -16.36
C PRO A 40 6.46 2.88 -16.46
N ASP A 41 5.64 2.94 -17.51
CA ASP A 41 4.62 3.97 -17.74
C ASP A 41 3.46 3.92 -16.72
N ARG A 42 3.27 2.78 -16.05
CA ARG A 42 2.26 2.60 -15.00
C ARG A 42 2.78 2.92 -13.59
N LEU A 43 4.09 3.06 -13.40
CA LEU A 43 4.70 3.37 -12.09
C LEU A 43 4.12 4.65 -11.43
N PRO A 44 3.89 5.77 -12.16
CA PRO A 44 3.28 6.95 -11.54
C PRO A 44 1.84 6.69 -11.06
N THR A 45 1.05 5.91 -11.81
CA THR A 45 -0.32 5.54 -11.42
C THR A 45 -0.30 4.62 -10.20
N LEU A 46 0.62 3.65 -10.18
CA LEU A 46 0.82 2.77 -9.02
C LEU A 46 1.17 3.57 -7.77
N LYS A 47 2.12 4.52 -7.89
CA LYS A 47 2.50 5.43 -6.79
C LYS A 47 1.29 6.21 -6.25
N ALA A 48 0.49 6.79 -7.16
CA ALA A 48 -0.69 7.56 -6.76
C ALA A 48 -1.70 6.70 -5.99
N GLY A 49 -1.91 5.44 -6.38
CA GLY A 49 -2.78 4.51 -5.65
C GLY A 49 -2.30 4.22 -4.24
N TRP A 50 -1.00 4.01 -4.05
CA TRP A 50 -0.42 3.79 -2.70
C TRP A 50 -0.45 5.04 -1.83
N ILE A 51 -0.29 6.23 -2.42
CA ILE A 51 -0.46 7.50 -1.69
C ILE A 51 -1.91 7.64 -1.20
N ALA A 52 -2.89 7.39 -2.07
CA ALA A 52 -4.30 7.46 -1.68
C ALA A 52 -4.64 6.47 -0.56
N ALA A 53 -4.13 5.23 -0.63
CA ALA A 53 -4.28 4.25 0.43
C ALA A 53 -3.63 4.70 1.75
N GLN A 54 -2.43 5.29 1.69
CA GLN A 54 -1.74 5.84 2.87
C GLN A 54 -2.57 6.96 3.52
N GLU A 55 -3.13 7.87 2.72
CA GLU A 55 -4.00 8.94 3.20
C GLU A 55 -5.27 8.40 3.85
N GLU A 56 -5.86 7.34 3.31
CA GLU A 56 -7.03 6.67 3.88
C GLU A 56 -6.70 6.05 5.25
N PHE A 57 -5.59 5.31 5.37
CA PHE A 57 -5.16 4.77 6.66
C PHE A 57 -4.87 5.86 7.70
N LEU A 58 -4.24 6.96 7.29
CA LEU A 58 -4.03 8.12 8.16
C LEU A 58 -5.35 8.76 8.59
N SER A 59 -6.36 8.79 7.71
CA SER A 59 -7.69 9.27 8.07
C SER A 59 -8.35 8.37 9.10
N ILE A 60 -8.36 7.05 8.87
CA ILE A 60 -8.92 6.07 9.81
C ILE A 60 -8.19 6.16 11.16
N LYS A 61 -6.87 6.37 11.17
CA LYS A 61 -6.10 6.55 12.41
C LYS A 61 -6.54 7.80 13.19
N ARG A 62 -6.79 8.92 12.50
CA ARG A 62 -7.35 10.11 13.16
C ARG A 62 -8.72 9.82 13.77
N ASP A 63 -9.56 9.08 13.07
CA ASP A 63 -10.89 8.68 13.55
C ASP A 63 -10.79 7.69 14.74
N SER A 64 -9.81 6.78 14.74
CA SER A 64 -9.59 5.86 15.86
C SER A 64 -9.11 6.59 17.11
N HIS A 65 -8.36 7.68 16.99
CA HIS A 65 -8.02 8.52 18.14
C HIS A 65 -9.27 9.14 18.79
N TRP A 66 -10.33 9.44 18.04
CA TRP A 66 -11.59 9.89 18.63
C TRP A 66 -12.24 8.83 19.52
N LEU A 67 -12.13 7.54 19.17
CA LEU A 67 -12.67 6.44 19.98
C LEU A 67 -12.05 6.37 21.39
N ARG A 68 -10.83 6.88 21.55
CA ARG A 68 -10.15 6.98 22.86
C ARG A 68 -10.72 8.08 23.77
N SER A 69 -11.47 9.01 23.19
CA SER A 69 -12.04 10.18 23.88
C SER A 69 -13.55 10.07 24.13
N VAL A 70 -14.18 8.98 23.67
CA VAL A 70 -15.62 8.74 23.86
C VAL A 70 -15.93 8.67 25.35
N GLY A 71 -16.94 9.43 25.79
CA GLY A 71 -17.45 9.37 27.16
C GLY A 71 -18.36 8.15 27.36
N ALA A 72 -18.39 7.62 28.59
CA ALA A 72 -19.33 6.56 28.94
C ALA A 72 -20.78 7.07 28.78
N PRO A 73 -21.68 6.30 28.14
CA PRO A 73 -23.08 6.70 27.97
C PRO A 73 -23.85 6.73 29.31
N GLY A 74 -23.31 6.10 30.35
CA GLY A 74 -23.86 6.07 31.71
C GLY A 74 -22.75 6.07 32.76
N ASN A 75 -23.15 6.30 34.02
CA ASN A 75 -22.24 6.32 35.17
C ASN A 75 -22.04 4.94 35.82
N ASP A 76 -22.64 3.88 35.28
CA ASP A 76 -22.45 2.52 35.75
C ASP A 76 -21.07 1.96 35.38
N GLU A 77 -20.60 1.00 36.17
CA GLU A 77 -19.27 0.42 35.99
C GLU A 77 -19.11 -0.34 34.67
N VAL A 78 -20.20 -0.89 34.11
CA VAL A 78 -20.15 -1.61 32.82
C VAL A 78 -19.92 -0.62 31.68
N SER A 79 -20.64 0.50 31.66
CA SER A 79 -20.46 1.57 30.67
C SER A 79 -19.05 2.17 30.71
N LYS A 80 -18.52 2.43 31.92
CA LYS A 80 -17.13 2.91 32.09
C LYS A 80 -16.11 1.89 31.58
N GLN A 81 -16.30 0.61 31.91
CA GLN A 81 -15.39 -0.45 31.48
C GLN A 81 -15.45 -0.69 29.97
N ALA A 82 -16.63 -0.58 29.35
CA ALA A 82 -16.81 -0.71 27.91
C ALA A 82 -16.03 0.37 27.14
N VAL A 83 -16.15 1.64 27.57
CA VAL A 83 -15.39 2.75 26.98
C VAL A 83 -13.89 2.60 27.20
N LYS A 84 -13.47 2.14 28.39
CA LYS A 84 -12.05 1.85 28.66
C LYS A 84 -11.48 0.78 27.72
N ASN A 85 -12.24 -0.30 27.48
CA ASN A 85 -11.85 -1.36 26.56
C ASN A 85 -11.81 -0.86 25.11
N LEU A 86 -12.79 -0.06 24.69
CA LEU A 86 -12.84 0.56 23.37
C LEU A 86 -11.60 1.46 23.14
N GLY A 87 -11.29 2.32 24.10
CA GLY A 87 -10.10 3.17 24.05
C GLY A 87 -8.80 2.36 24.01
N ARG A 88 -8.74 1.21 24.68
CA ARG A 88 -7.59 0.30 24.58
C ARG A 88 -7.47 -0.34 23.20
N MET A 89 -8.57 -0.85 22.65
CA MET A 89 -8.60 -1.47 21.30
C MET A 89 -8.26 -0.47 20.18
N ALA A 90 -8.57 0.81 20.38
CA ALA A 90 -8.20 1.90 19.48
C ALA A 90 -6.78 2.46 19.76
N GLY A 91 -6.06 1.90 20.72
CA GLY A 91 -4.73 2.33 21.12
C GLY A 91 -3.61 1.87 20.18
N ASP A 92 -2.39 2.25 20.53
CA ASP A 92 -1.17 2.08 19.72
C ASP A 92 -0.33 0.86 20.16
N GLU A 93 -0.87 -0.01 21.02
CA GLU A 93 -0.19 -1.24 21.48
C GLU A 93 -0.31 -2.38 20.44
N GLU A 94 0.57 -3.39 20.53
CA GLU A 94 0.51 -4.54 19.62
C GLU A 94 -0.83 -5.27 19.67
N GLY A 95 -1.36 -5.60 18.48
CA GLY A 95 -2.66 -6.25 18.34
C GLY A 95 -3.86 -5.30 18.41
N PHE A 96 -3.63 -3.99 18.56
CA PHE A 96 -4.68 -2.97 18.51
C PHE A 96 -4.66 -2.16 17.23
N LEU A 97 -5.80 -1.51 16.98
CA LEU A 97 -6.10 -0.85 15.71
C LEU A 97 -5.06 0.22 15.36
N GLY A 98 -4.62 1.03 16.34
CA GLY A 98 -3.63 2.09 16.10
C GLY A 98 -2.31 1.54 15.59
N LYS A 99 -1.81 0.45 16.19
CA LYS A 99 -0.58 -0.21 15.74
C LYS A 99 -0.74 -0.83 14.35
N THR A 100 -1.86 -1.48 14.07
CA THR A 100 -2.13 -2.05 12.74
C THR A 100 -2.16 -0.98 11.66
N LEU A 101 -2.79 0.16 11.93
CA LEU A 101 -2.82 1.28 11.00
C LEU A 101 -1.43 1.88 10.78
N ASP A 102 -0.60 1.99 11.82
CA ASP A 102 0.79 2.41 11.68
C ASP A 102 1.60 1.45 10.80
N ASP A 103 1.41 0.15 10.96
CA ASP A 103 2.06 -0.85 10.12
C ASP A 103 1.59 -0.75 8.66
N CYS A 104 0.30 -0.52 8.42
CA CYS A 104 -0.23 -0.28 7.08
C CYS A 104 0.36 0.99 6.44
N VAL A 105 0.47 2.10 7.19
CA VAL A 105 1.07 3.35 6.71
C VAL A 105 2.55 3.17 6.38
N ALA A 106 3.30 2.51 7.26
CA ALA A 106 4.71 2.19 7.04
C ALA A 106 4.90 1.29 5.81
N TYR A 107 4.00 0.33 5.63
CA TYR A 107 4.01 -0.55 4.46
C TYR A 107 3.72 0.20 3.15
N CYS A 108 2.73 1.09 3.13
CA CYS A 108 2.46 1.94 1.97
C CYS A 108 3.70 2.79 1.63
N GLN A 109 4.34 3.38 2.63
CA GLN A 109 5.57 4.16 2.44
C GLN A 109 6.69 3.31 1.81
N HIS A 110 6.88 2.09 2.31
CA HIS A 110 7.88 1.17 1.76
C HIS A 110 7.68 0.91 0.26
N VAL A 111 6.43 0.68 -0.17
CA VAL A 111 6.12 0.44 -1.59
C VAL A 111 6.31 1.72 -2.41
N ILE A 112 5.91 2.88 -1.89
CA ILE A 112 6.15 4.19 -2.53
C ILE A 112 7.65 4.42 -2.77
N ASP A 113 8.49 4.12 -1.78
CA ASP A 113 9.94 4.28 -1.87
C ASP A 113 10.56 3.34 -2.91
N GLU A 114 10.11 2.08 -3.00
CA GLU A 114 10.55 1.13 -4.03
C GLU A 114 10.10 1.56 -5.44
N VAL A 115 8.92 2.14 -5.59
CA VAL A 115 8.46 2.73 -6.86
C VAL A 115 9.34 3.92 -7.25
N ASP A 116 9.62 4.84 -6.34
CA ASP A 116 10.48 6.01 -6.60
C ASP A 116 11.90 5.62 -6.98
N LYS A 117 12.47 4.63 -6.29
CA LYS A 117 13.77 4.05 -6.61
C LYS A 117 13.78 3.46 -8.02
N THR A 118 12.74 2.70 -8.36
CA THR A 118 12.62 2.07 -9.67
C THR A 118 12.45 3.13 -10.78
N MET A 119 11.62 4.15 -10.56
CA MET A 119 11.47 5.27 -11.50
C MET A 119 12.80 6.02 -11.73
N LYS A 120 13.61 6.22 -10.68
CA LYS A 120 14.96 6.82 -10.82
C LYS A 120 15.88 5.96 -11.68
N MET A 121 15.85 4.63 -11.50
CA MET A 121 16.66 3.70 -12.31
C MET A 121 16.30 3.77 -13.80
N TYR A 122 15.01 3.78 -14.13
CA TYR A 122 14.56 3.92 -15.54
C TYR A 122 14.96 5.26 -16.16
N LYS A 123 14.84 6.38 -15.42
CA LYS A 123 15.31 7.68 -15.92
C LYS A 123 16.80 7.68 -16.25
N VAL A 124 17.63 7.04 -15.41
CA VAL A 124 19.08 6.92 -15.67
C VAL A 124 19.35 6.02 -16.87
N ALA A 125 18.63 4.91 -17.00
CA ALA A 125 18.76 3.99 -18.14
C ALA A 125 18.42 4.68 -19.47
N ASP A 126 17.28 5.39 -19.53
CA ASP A 126 16.86 6.15 -20.72
C ASP A 126 17.90 7.21 -21.11
N THR A 127 18.41 7.97 -20.14
CA THR A 127 19.45 8.99 -20.40
C THR A 127 20.73 8.35 -20.94
N SER A 128 21.12 7.18 -20.42
CA SER A 128 22.31 6.46 -20.87
C SER A 128 22.16 5.85 -22.27
N ALA A 129 20.96 5.41 -22.63
CA ALA A 129 20.65 4.90 -23.96
C ALA A 129 20.65 6.03 -25.00
N GLU A 130 20.05 7.19 -24.69
CA GLU A 130 20.05 8.36 -25.58
C GLU A 130 21.46 8.87 -25.90
N ILE A 131 22.40 8.80 -24.94
CA ILE A 131 23.79 9.22 -25.16
C ILE A 131 24.51 8.27 -26.12
N LYS A 132 24.28 6.95 -26.03
CA LYS A 132 24.93 5.95 -26.90
C LYS A 132 24.47 6.02 -28.36
N PHE A 133 23.26 6.52 -28.63
CA PHE A 133 22.75 6.67 -30.00
C PHE A 133 23.18 7.98 -30.68
N LYS A 134 23.77 8.94 -29.94
CA LYS A 134 24.25 10.22 -30.48
C LYS A 134 25.78 10.28 -30.68
N MET A 135 26.51 9.22 -30.34
CA MET A 135 27.95 9.04 -30.62
C MET A 135 28.14 8.09 -31.79
#